data_AF-A0A1B0GN77-F1
#
_entry.id   AF-A0A1B0GN77-F1
#
_cell.length_a   1.000
_cell.length_b   1.000
_cell.length_c   1.000
_cell.angle_alpha   90.00
_cell.angle_beta   90.00
_cell.angle_gamma   90.00
#
_symmetry.space_group_name_H-M   'P 1'
#
loop_
_entity.id
_entity.type
_entity.pdbx_description
1 polymer ?
#
loop_
_entity_poly.entity_id
_entity_poly.type
_entity_poly.pdbx_seq_one_letter_code
_entity_poly.pdbx_strand_id
1 'polypeptide(L)'
;MVVPEDYGRAQSNKPVMIVKRCSSAADLHMKQQPIDEQKEIPDDQIIKKLPNGHALCIIKRTRVKGFCVECIIRKGEVENYKKTLPKIVTFCPKCPGGRWFCEPCFDRLH
;
A
#
# COMPACT_ATOMS: atom_id res chain seq x y z
N MET A 1 -45.12 -11.75 -65.31
CA MET A 1 -45.03 -10.40 -64.72
C MET A 1 -43.90 -10.41 -63.71
N VAL A 2 -43.12 -9.32 -63.75
CA VAL A 2 -42.00 -8.90 -62.89
C VAL A 2 -40.64 -9.61 -63.07
N VAL A 3 -39.62 -8.75 -63.10
CA VAL A 3 -38.24 -8.82 -63.60
C VAL A 3 -37.23 -9.16 -62.48
N PRO A 4 -35.94 -9.45 -62.81
CA PRO A 4 -34.86 -9.90 -61.92
C PRO A 4 -33.84 -8.79 -61.60
N GLU A 5 -33.20 -8.76 -60.42
CA GLU A 5 -32.05 -7.87 -60.11
C GLU A 5 -31.16 -8.57 -59.06
N ASP A 6 -29.97 -9.10 -59.41
CA ASP A 6 -28.68 -8.40 -59.51
C ASP A 6 -28.48 -7.38 -58.38
N TYR A 7 -27.46 -7.53 -57.54
CA TYR A 7 -26.57 -6.42 -57.23
C TYR A 7 -25.34 -6.90 -56.45
N GLY A 8 -24.21 -6.68 -57.11
CA GLY A 8 -22.87 -7.05 -56.68
C GLY A 8 -22.42 -6.42 -55.36
N ARG A 9 -21.55 -7.20 -54.70
CA ARG A 9 -20.80 -6.88 -53.49
C ARG A 9 -19.91 -5.65 -53.72
N ALA A 10 -20.29 -4.52 -53.13
CA ALA A 10 -19.50 -3.29 -53.16
C ALA A 10 -18.10 -3.51 -52.55
N GLN A 11 -17.08 -3.27 -53.37
CA GLN A 11 -15.69 -3.14 -52.94
C GLN A 11 -15.53 -1.82 -52.17
N SER A 12 -15.09 -1.89 -50.92
CA SER A 12 -14.62 -0.70 -50.19
C SER A 12 -13.09 -0.73 -50.13
N ASN A 13 -12.48 0.13 -50.94
CA ASN A 13 -11.06 0.48 -50.86
C ASN A 13 -10.80 1.17 -49.52
N LYS A 14 -10.10 0.49 -48.60
CA LYS A 14 -9.64 1.07 -47.34
C LYS A 14 -8.18 1.46 -47.51
N PRO A 15 -7.78 2.72 -47.23
CA PRO A 15 -6.39 3.12 -47.34
C PRO A 15 -5.53 2.39 -46.30
N VAL A 16 -4.42 1.79 -46.75
CA VAL A 16 -3.41 1.17 -45.89
C VAL A 16 -2.60 2.28 -45.24
N MET A 17 -2.87 2.55 -43.96
CA MET A 17 -2.05 3.45 -43.14
C MET A 17 -0.77 2.72 -42.73
N ILE A 18 0.33 2.93 -43.45
CA ILE A 18 1.67 2.52 -43.00
C ILE A 18 2.15 3.56 -41.99
N VAL A 19 1.99 3.26 -40.71
CA VAL A 19 2.52 4.09 -39.62
C VAL A 19 3.89 3.54 -39.21
N LYS A 20 4.92 4.38 -39.31
CA LYS A 20 6.30 4.08 -38.89
C LYS A 20 6.29 3.58 -37.44
N ARG A 21 6.98 2.47 -37.16
CA ARG A 21 7.26 2.03 -35.78
C ARG A 21 8.08 3.12 -35.09
N CYS A 22 7.44 3.93 -34.26
CA CYS A 22 8.13 4.64 -33.20
C CYS A 22 8.44 3.62 -32.12
N SER A 23 9.73 3.34 -31.89
CA SER A 23 10.20 2.51 -30.78
C SER A 23 9.73 3.14 -29.48
N SER A 24 8.68 2.59 -28.89
CA SER A 24 8.25 2.95 -27.54
C SER A 24 9.34 2.50 -26.56
N ALA A 25 10.20 3.43 -26.16
CA ALA A 25 11.01 3.32 -24.95
C ALA A 25 10.06 3.34 -23.75
N ALA A 26 9.40 2.21 -23.49
CA ALA A 26 8.58 1.97 -22.31
C ALA A 26 9.25 0.91 -21.44
N ASP A 27 10.50 1.19 -21.07
CA ASP A 27 11.16 0.51 -19.97
C ASP A 27 11.12 1.45 -18.76
N LEU A 28 9.91 1.63 -18.22
CA LEU A 28 9.73 2.27 -16.92
C LEU A 28 10.17 1.28 -15.84
N HIS A 29 11.48 1.11 -15.71
CA HIS A 29 12.11 0.60 -14.50
C HIS A 29 11.65 1.48 -13.32
N MET A 30 10.62 1.04 -12.59
CA MET A 30 10.38 1.53 -11.24
C MET A 30 11.60 1.15 -10.40
N LYS A 31 12.53 2.08 -10.25
CA LYS A 31 13.56 2.01 -9.23
C LYS A 31 12.87 2.07 -7.87
N GLN A 32 12.54 0.90 -7.31
CA GLN A 32 12.36 0.82 -5.87
C GLN A 32 13.69 1.17 -5.23
N GLN A 33 13.71 2.32 -4.56
CA GLN A 33 14.83 2.70 -3.72
C GLN A 33 14.95 1.65 -2.60
N PRO A 34 16.13 1.06 -2.37
CA PRO A 34 16.33 0.22 -1.20
C PRO A 34 16.16 1.10 0.04
N ILE A 35 15.12 0.83 0.82
CA ILE A 35 14.90 1.42 2.14
C ILE A 35 15.86 0.80 3.15
N ASP A 36 17.17 0.94 2.93
CA ASP A 36 18.18 0.67 3.95
C ASP A 36 18.52 1.98 4.67
N GLU A 37 17.55 2.46 5.46
CA GLU A 37 17.89 3.26 6.63
C GLU A 37 17.45 2.46 7.84
N GLN A 38 18.25 1.44 8.19
CA GLN A 38 18.27 0.84 9.52
C GLN A 38 18.72 1.92 10.50
N LYS A 39 17.85 2.90 10.75
CA LYS A 39 18.04 3.89 11.79
C LYS A 39 17.94 3.11 13.09
N GLU A 40 19.07 2.87 13.72
CA GLU A 40 19.15 2.28 15.05
C GLU A 40 18.16 3.05 15.93
N ILE A 41 17.11 2.36 16.37
CA ILE A 41 16.10 2.97 17.21
C ILE A 41 16.76 3.07 18.58
N PRO A 42 17.05 4.29 19.09
CA PRO A 42 17.77 4.43 20.34
C PRO A 42 16.98 3.73 21.46
N ASP A 43 17.67 3.06 22.38
CA ASP A 43 17.03 2.28 23.46
C ASP A 43 16.07 3.12 24.32
N ASP A 44 16.26 4.44 24.38
CA ASP A 44 15.33 5.40 25.00
C ASP A 44 13.95 5.48 24.34
N GLN A 45 13.80 4.86 23.17
CA GLN A 45 12.55 4.71 22.45
C GLN A 45 11.97 3.31 22.61
N ILE A 46 12.55 2.41 23.39
CA ILE A 46 12.03 1.04 23.52
C ILE A 46 11.31 0.90 24.86
N ILE A 47 9.99 0.82 24.83
CA ILE A 47 9.16 0.66 26.04
C ILE A 47 9.22 -0.79 26.52
N LYS A 48 9.12 -1.74 25.59
CA LYS A 48 8.99 -3.17 25.90
C LYS A 48 9.73 -3.98 24.88
N LYS A 49 10.55 -4.93 25.32
CA LYS A 49 11.16 -5.96 24.46
C LYS A 49 10.58 -7.31 24.89
N LEU A 50 10.06 -8.06 23.93
CA LEU A 50 9.58 -9.41 24.14
C LEU A 50 10.66 -10.43 23.72
N PRO A 51 10.68 -11.63 24.33
CA PRO A 51 11.69 -12.65 24.03
C PRO A 51 11.60 -13.20 22.59
N ASN A 52 10.47 -13.00 21.92
CA ASN A 52 10.25 -13.32 20.51
C ASN A 52 10.99 -12.38 19.53
N GLY A 53 11.78 -11.42 20.03
CA GLY A 53 12.53 -10.49 19.22
C GLY A 53 11.72 -9.29 18.72
N HIS A 54 10.47 -9.14 19.16
CA HIS A 54 9.66 -7.95 18.91
C HIS A 54 9.85 -6.92 20.02
N ALA A 55 9.84 -5.65 19.62
CA ALA A 55 9.96 -4.53 20.53
C ALA A 55 8.81 -3.53 20.29
N LEU A 56 8.24 -3.02 21.38
CA LEU A 56 7.32 -1.90 21.36
C LEU A 56 8.13 -0.62 21.53
N CYS A 57 8.28 0.11 20.42
CA CYS A 57 9.05 1.33 20.38
C CYS A 57 8.14 2.56 20.36
N ILE A 58 8.52 3.65 21.05
CA ILE A 58 7.86 4.94 21.06
C ILE A 58 8.55 5.92 20.11
N ILE A 59 7.77 6.49 19.20
CA ILE A 59 8.22 7.55 18.31
C ILE A 59 8.14 8.88 19.06
N LYS A 60 9.30 9.46 19.39
CA LYS A 60 9.39 10.81 20.00
C LYS A 60 9.14 11.95 19.00
N ARG A 61 8.74 11.66 17.77
CA ARG A 61 8.42 12.69 16.76
C ARG A 61 7.03 13.25 17.00
N THR A 62 6.94 14.55 17.29
CA THR A 62 5.70 15.28 17.63
C THR A 62 4.57 15.16 16.61
N ARG A 63 4.90 14.95 15.33
CA ARG A 63 3.93 14.88 14.21
C ARG A 63 3.52 13.45 13.83
N VAL A 64 4.25 12.43 14.28
CA VAL A 64 4.02 11.05 13.84
C VAL A 64 3.27 10.31 14.94
N LYS A 65 1.94 10.32 14.84
CA LYS A 65 1.05 9.56 15.71
C LYS A 65 0.15 8.69 14.85
N GLY A 66 0.05 7.41 15.20
CA GLY A 66 -0.76 6.43 14.50
C GLY A 66 -1.93 5.96 15.34
N PHE A 67 -2.65 4.97 14.81
CA PHE A 67 -3.71 4.27 15.51
C PHE A 67 -3.34 2.79 15.59
N CYS A 68 -3.77 2.12 16.66
CA CYS A 68 -3.49 0.70 16.77
C CYS A 68 -4.27 -0.09 15.71
N VAL A 69 -3.55 -0.87 14.91
CA VAL A 69 -4.12 -1.68 13.83
C VAL A 69 -5.13 -2.68 14.38
N GLU A 70 -4.81 -3.38 15.48
CA GLU A 70 -5.74 -4.34 16.09
C GLU A 70 -6.98 -3.70 16.69
N CYS A 71 -6.83 -2.51 17.28
CA CYS A 71 -7.99 -1.81 17.80
C CYS A 71 -8.93 -1.39 16.67
N ILE A 72 -8.38 -0.97 15.52
CA ILE A 72 -9.18 -0.63 14.34
C ILE A 72 -9.93 -1.87 13.86
N ILE A 73 -9.24 -3.00 13.73
CA ILE A 73 -9.84 -4.26 13.24
C ILE A 73 -10.91 -4.76 14.21
N ARG A 74 -10.63 -4.84 15.51
CA ARG A 74 -11.56 -5.37 16.52
C ARG A 74 -12.81 -4.53 16.69
N LYS A 75 -12.69 -3.20 16.61
CA LYS A 75 -13.85 -2.32 16.76
C LYS A 75 -14.72 -2.27 15.51
N GLY A 76 -14.30 -2.85 14.38
CA GLY A 76 -15.09 -2.90 13.15
C GLY A 76 -15.37 -1.54 12.48
N GLU A 77 -15.03 -0.44 13.14
CA GLU A 77 -15.29 0.92 12.68
C GLU A 77 -14.10 1.49 11.90
N VAL A 78 -13.83 0.93 10.72
CA VAL A 78 -12.82 1.50 9.81
C VAL A 78 -13.20 2.93 9.37
N GLU A 79 -14.47 3.33 9.46
CA GLU A 79 -14.88 4.71 9.18
C GLU A 79 -14.73 5.68 10.36
N ASN A 80 -14.95 5.23 11.61
CA ASN A 80 -15.00 6.12 12.78
C ASN A 80 -13.84 5.95 13.77
N TYR A 81 -12.86 5.08 13.52
CA TYR A 81 -11.71 4.89 14.41
C TYR A 81 -10.98 6.21 14.76
N LYS A 82 -10.98 7.19 13.86
CA LYS A 82 -10.34 8.50 14.10
C LYS A 82 -10.97 9.29 15.25
N LYS A 83 -12.25 9.04 15.55
CA LYS A 83 -13.00 9.69 16.63
C LYS A 83 -12.98 8.87 17.91
N THR A 84 -12.94 7.54 17.79
CA THR A 84 -13.15 6.61 18.91
C THR A 84 -11.86 6.03 19.49
N LEU A 85 -10.75 6.03 18.75
CA LEU A 85 -9.48 5.48 19.21
C LEU A 85 -8.45 6.57 19.52
N PRO A 86 -7.72 6.44 20.64
CA PRO A 86 -6.65 7.37 20.96
C PRO A 86 -5.50 7.18 19.96
N LYS A 87 -4.89 8.29 19.57
CA LYS A 87 -3.65 8.27 18.79
C LYS A 87 -2.53 7.75 19.67
N ILE A 88 -1.83 6.74 19.19
CA ILE A 88 -0.68 6.15 19.84
C ILE A 88 0.62 6.61 19.17
N VAL A 89 1.68 6.62 19.96
CA VAL A 89 3.06 6.91 19.51
C VAL A 89 3.91 5.64 19.43
N THR A 90 3.29 4.49 19.68
CA THR A 90 3.97 3.20 19.83
C THR A 90 3.81 2.30 18.60
N PHE A 91 4.90 1.71 18.15
CA PHE A 91 4.94 0.85 16.98
C PHE A 91 5.96 -0.28 17.16
N CYS A 92 5.83 -1.34 16.37
CA CYS A 92 6.79 -2.44 16.36
C CYS A 92 7.61 -2.41 15.07
N PRO A 93 8.93 -2.16 15.11
CA PRO A 93 9.79 -2.10 13.92
C PRO A 93 10.07 -3.48 13.31
N LYS A 94 9.98 -4.54 14.13
CA LYS A 94 10.20 -5.93 13.72
C LYS A 94 8.99 -6.54 13.02
N CYS A 95 7.81 -5.96 13.20
CA CYS A 95 6.63 -6.39 12.48
C CYS A 95 6.75 -6.03 10.99
N PRO A 96 6.27 -6.91 10.09
CA PRO A 96 6.23 -6.60 8.66
C PRO A 96 5.40 -5.34 8.42
N GLY A 97 6.05 -4.29 7.90
CA GLY A 97 5.44 -2.99 7.64
C GLY A 97 5.38 -2.02 8.82
N GLY A 98 6.09 -2.26 9.93
CA GLY A 98 6.22 -1.28 11.02
C GLY A 98 4.89 -0.93 11.68
N ARG A 99 4.09 -1.95 12.02
CA ARG A 99 2.70 -1.78 12.48
C ARG A 99 2.61 -1.06 13.84
N TRP A 100 1.56 -0.27 13.99
CA TRP A 100 1.23 0.48 15.19
C TRP A 100 0.45 -0.38 16.17
N PHE A 101 0.95 -0.48 17.41
CA PHE A 101 0.33 -1.29 18.45
C PHE A 101 0.14 -0.51 19.75
N CYS A 102 -1.05 -0.68 20.33
CA CYS A 102 -1.29 -0.29 21.70
C CYS A 102 -0.59 -1.28 22.64
N GLU A 103 -0.16 -0.85 23.83
CA GLU A 103 0.50 -1.74 24.80
C GLU A 103 -0.28 -3.06 25.05
N PRO A 104 -1.59 -3.05 25.35
CA PRO A 104 -2.32 -4.30 25.58
C PRO A 104 -2.58 -5.10 24.30
N CYS A 105 -2.46 -4.49 23.12
CA CYS A 105 -2.57 -5.18 21.84
C CYS A 105 -1.27 -5.90 21.50
N PHE A 106 -0.14 -5.28 21.86
CA PHE A 106 1.18 -5.82 21.67
C PHE A 106 1.36 -7.10 22.47
N ASP A 107 1.06 -7.08 23.77
CA ASP A 107 1.18 -8.23 24.68
C ASP A 107 0.26 -9.41 24.32
N ARG A 108 -0.80 -9.20 23.53
CA ARG A 108 -1.71 -10.27 23.10
C ARG A 108 -1.28 -10.94 21.80
N LEU A 109 -0.55 -10.23 20.96
CA LEU A 109 -0.15 -10.69 19.62
C LEU A 109 1.25 -11.28 19.59
N HIS A 110 2.08 -10.95 20.57
CA HIS A 110 3.50 -11.24 20.65
C HIS A 110 3.78 -11.89 21.99
#